data_AF-A0AAV5G9W1-F1
#
_entry.id   AF-A0AAV5G9W1-F1
#
_cell.length_a   1.000
_cell.length_b   1.000
_cell.length_c   1.000
_cell.angle_alpha   90.00
_cell.angle_beta   90.00
_cell.angle_gamma   90.00
#
_symmetry.space_group_name_H-M   'P 1'
#
loop_
_entity.id
_entity.type
_entity.pdbx_description
1 polymer ?
#
loop_
_entity_poly.entity_id
_entity_poly.type
_entity_poly.pdbx_seq_one_letter_code
_entity_poly.pdbx_strand_id
1 'polypeptide(L)'
;MAYKHKVSHEWERAATLREVRTGRVDTDAVRDADFLLRAAATHHGVDSLRPCPLCGSTLRNTRWVYGEVLGRRAGSARSEKEIAEFVAEGLEFTVHTVEVCIACRWNHLLTSEVAYGKC
;
A
#
# COMPACT_ATOMS: atom_id res chain seq x y z
N MET A 1 18.29 -6.10 -2.17
CA MET A 1 17.42 -5.26 -1.32
C MET A 1 16.85 -6.11 -0.20
N ALA A 2 16.68 -5.53 0.99
CA ALA A 2 15.92 -6.10 2.09
C ALA A 2 15.06 -5.01 2.76
N TYR A 3 14.19 -5.41 3.68
CA TYR A 3 13.35 -4.49 4.46
C TYR A 3 13.62 -4.65 5.96
N LYS A 4 13.62 -3.54 6.71
CA LYS A 4 13.78 -3.48 8.17
C LYS A 4 12.72 -2.58 8.81
N HIS A 5 12.63 -2.60 10.14
CA HIS A 5 11.65 -1.81 10.92
C HIS A 5 10.20 -1.98 10.46
N LYS A 6 9.82 -3.21 10.09
CA LYS A 6 8.50 -3.49 9.57
C LYS A 6 7.43 -3.31 10.64
N VAL A 7 6.47 -2.44 10.34
CA VAL A 7 5.22 -2.27 11.08
C VAL A 7 4.09 -2.87 10.24
N SER A 8 3.27 -3.72 10.86
CA SER A 8 2.09 -4.32 10.24
C SER A 8 0.84 -3.57 10.70
N HIS A 9 -0.07 -3.31 9.77
CA HIS A 9 -1.33 -2.61 10.01
C HIS A 9 -2.56 -3.52 9.86
N GLU A 10 -2.36 -4.83 9.97
CA GLU A 10 -3.44 -5.84 9.87
C GLU A 10 -4.43 -5.77 11.04
N TRP A 11 -3.99 -5.30 12.22
CA TRP A 11 -4.88 -5.11 13.36
C TRP A 11 -5.88 -3.97 13.12
N GLU A 12 -5.40 -2.82 12.65
CA GLU A 12 -6.25 -1.69 12.26
C GLU A 12 -7.18 -2.10 11.13
N ARG A 13 -6.69 -2.88 10.17
CA ARG A 13 -7.52 -3.41 9.08
C ARG A 13 -8.68 -4.24 9.61
N ALA A 14 -8.38 -5.19 10.50
CA ALA A 14 -9.39 -6.06 11.09
C ALA A 14 -10.40 -5.27 11.93
N ALA A 15 -9.93 -4.25 12.66
CA ALA A 15 -10.79 -3.34 13.41
C ALA A 15 -11.74 -2.57 12.49
N THR A 16 -11.23 -1.92 11.44
CA THR A 16 -12.07 -1.20 10.45
C THR A 16 -13.13 -2.11 9.85
N LEU A 17 -12.76 -3.33 9.45
CA LEU A 17 -13.71 -4.30 8.89
C LEU A 17 -14.76 -4.76 9.92
N ARG A 18 -14.39 -4.87 11.21
CA ARG A 18 -15.36 -5.16 12.26
C ARG A 18 -16.36 -4.02 12.41
N GLU A 19 -15.90 -2.78 12.45
CA GLU A 19 -16.80 -1.62 12.59
C GLU A 19 -17.77 -1.52 11.39
N VAL A 20 -17.29 -1.76 10.17
CA VAL A 20 -18.12 -1.85 8.96
C VAL A 20 -19.15 -2.98 9.07
N ARG A 21 -18.74 -4.18 9.46
CA ARG A 21 -19.66 -5.34 9.63
C ARG A 21 -20.72 -5.10 10.70
N THR A 22 -20.40 -4.34 11.75
CA THR A 22 -21.35 -3.98 12.80
C THR A 22 -22.22 -2.76 12.46
N GLY A 23 -22.02 -2.14 11.29
CA GLY A 23 -22.76 -0.96 10.86
C GLY A 23 -22.41 0.34 11.60
N ARG A 24 -21.33 0.33 12.41
CA ARG A 24 -20.85 1.54 13.10
C ARG A 24 -20.14 2.50 12.16
N VAL A 25 -19.57 1.97 11.07
CA VAL A 25 -18.96 2.73 9.99
C VAL A 25 -19.68 2.37 8.70
N ASP A 26 -20.12 3.38 7.96
CA ASP A 26 -20.69 3.17 6.63
C ASP A 26 -19.63 2.61 5.67
N THR A 27 -20.03 1.65 4.85
CA THR A 27 -19.18 1.15 3.77
C THR A 27 -18.64 2.24 2.86
N ASP A 28 -19.39 3.31 2.60
CA ASP A 28 -18.94 4.39 1.72
C ASP A 28 -17.86 5.27 2.36
N ALA A 29 -17.80 5.32 3.70
CA ALA A 29 -16.75 6.02 4.44
C ALA A 29 -15.37 5.35 4.31
N VAL A 30 -15.33 4.06 3.96
CA VAL A 30 -14.09 3.28 3.75
C VAL A 30 -13.84 2.93 2.28
N ARG A 31 -14.73 3.39 1.39
CA ARG A 31 -14.59 3.29 -0.08
C ARG A 31 -14.06 4.60 -0.64
N ASP A 32 -12.97 5.06 -0.04
CA ASP A 32 -12.39 6.39 -0.19
C ASP A 32 -11.09 6.40 -1.01
N ALA A 33 -10.70 5.27 -1.62
CA ALA A 33 -9.55 5.22 -2.52
C ALA A 33 -9.74 6.20 -3.67
N ASP A 34 -8.94 7.27 -3.66
CA ASP A 34 -9.02 8.33 -4.65
C ASP A 34 -8.54 7.87 -6.04
N PHE A 35 -8.62 8.79 -7.00
CA PHE A 35 -8.18 8.51 -8.37
C PHE A 35 -6.69 8.18 -8.47
N LEU A 36 -5.82 8.87 -7.73
CA LEU A 36 -4.37 8.67 -7.78
C LEU A 36 -3.99 7.30 -7.21
N LEU A 37 -4.61 6.89 -6.11
CA LEU A 37 -4.36 5.61 -5.48
C LEU A 37 -4.82 4.45 -6.38
N ARG A 38 -5.97 4.60 -7.06
CA ARG A 38 -6.47 3.62 -8.03
C ARG A 38 -5.63 3.56 -9.30
N ALA A 39 -5.17 4.70 -9.80
CA ALA A 39 -4.25 4.76 -10.95
C ALA A 39 -2.91 4.08 -10.59
N ALA A 40 -2.34 4.41 -9.43
CA ALA A 40 -1.13 3.76 -8.92
C ALA A 40 -1.29 2.25 -8.78
N ALA A 41 -2.41 1.77 -8.24
CA ALA A 41 -2.71 0.34 -8.11
C ALA A 41 -2.89 -0.37 -9.46
N THR A 42 -3.39 0.34 -10.47
CA THR A 42 -3.51 -0.16 -11.84
C THR A 42 -2.14 -0.31 -12.48
N HIS A 43 -1.29 0.72 -12.41
CA HIS A 43 -0.03 0.77 -13.15
C HIS A 43 1.16 0.13 -12.43
N HIS A 44 1.23 0.24 -11.10
CA HIS A 44 2.36 -0.24 -10.29
C HIS A 44 1.97 -1.35 -9.29
N GLY A 45 0.67 -1.60 -9.12
CA GLY A 45 0.20 -2.62 -8.19
C GLY A 45 0.47 -4.04 -8.68
N VAL A 46 0.39 -4.99 -7.76
CA VAL A 46 0.38 -6.43 -8.04
C VAL A 46 -0.88 -7.05 -7.47
N ASP A 47 -1.39 -8.13 -8.06
CA ASP A 47 -2.58 -8.80 -7.53
C ASP A 47 -2.30 -9.32 -6.11
N SER A 48 -3.24 -9.04 -5.22
CA SER A 48 -3.24 -9.58 -3.86
C SER A 48 -3.80 -11.00 -3.87
N LEU A 49 -3.29 -11.83 -2.96
CA LEU A 49 -3.75 -13.22 -2.79
C LEU A 49 -5.15 -13.33 -2.18
N ARG A 50 -5.69 -12.23 -1.66
CA ARG A 50 -6.99 -12.20 -0.98
C ARG A 50 -7.96 -11.23 -1.66
N PRO A 51 -9.25 -11.58 -1.75
CA PRO A 51 -10.24 -10.75 -2.39
C PRO A 51 -10.56 -9.51 -1.54
N CYS A 52 -11.20 -8.53 -2.17
CA CYS A 52 -11.70 -7.34 -1.50
C CYS A 52 -12.70 -7.73 -0.41
N PRO A 53 -12.52 -7.28 0.84
CA PRO A 53 -13.41 -7.65 1.94
C PRO A 53 -14.81 -7.05 1.81
N LEU A 54 -15.01 -6.06 0.93
CA LEU A 54 -16.29 -5.38 0.72
C LEU A 54 -17.06 -5.88 -0.51
N CYS A 55 -16.39 -6.14 -1.63
CA CYS A 55 -17.05 -6.50 -2.90
C CYS A 55 -16.56 -7.80 -3.54
N GLY A 56 -15.58 -8.49 -2.95
CA GLY A 56 -15.07 -9.77 -3.44
C GLY A 56 -14.14 -9.71 -4.66
N SER A 57 -14.01 -8.55 -5.33
CA SER A 57 -13.10 -8.38 -6.47
C SER A 57 -11.62 -8.51 -6.08
N THR A 58 -10.75 -8.81 -7.04
CA THR A 58 -9.29 -8.86 -6.82
C THR A 58 -8.77 -7.52 -6.29
N LEU A 59 -8.00 -7.58 -5.19
CA LEU A 59 -7.27 -6.43 -4.65
C LEU A 59 -5.92 -6.28 -5.34
N ARG A 60 -5.40 -5.05 -5.34
CA ARG A 60 -4.07 -4.72 -5.83
C ARG A 60 -3.23 -4.16 -4.69
N ASN A 61 -2.03 -4.67 -4.49
CA ASN A 61 -1.07 -4.13 -3.53
C ASN A 61 -0.14 -3.16 -4.26
N THR A 62 -0.18 -1.88 -3.89
CA THR A 62 0.68 -0.83 -4.44
C THR A 62 1.67 -0.36 -3.39
N ARG A 63 2.87 0.06 -3.81
CA ARG A 63 3.95 0.48 -2.91
C ARG A 63 4.26 1.96 -3.12
N TRP A 64 4.25 2.72 -2.04
CA TRP A 64 4.53 4.16 -2.04
C TRP A 64 5.83 4.44 -1.31
N VAL A 65 6.70 5.25 -1.92
CA VAL A 65 8.04 5.53 -1.38
C VAL A 65 8.10 6.92 -0.74
N TYR A 66 8.72 7.01 0.44
CA TYR A 66 8.83 8.23 1.23
C TYR A 66 10.23 8.40 1.82
N GLY A 67 10.67 9.65 1.97
CA GLY A 67 11.96 10.01 2.55
C GLY A 67 12.66 11.10 1.75
N GLU A 68 13.35 12.02 2.43
CA GLU A 68 14.00 13.19 1.79
C GLU A 68 15.06 12.79 0.76
N VAL A 69 15.76 11.67 0.98
CA VAL A 69 16.79 11.13 0.07
C VAL A 69 16.27 10.81 -1.33
N LEU A 70 14.95 10.66 -1.50
CA LEU A 70 14.33 10.39 -2.79
C LEU A 70 14.11 11.67 -3.62
N GLY A 71 14.16 12.85 -3.01
CA GLY A 71 13.85 14.13 -3.64
C GLY A 71 12.48 14.11 -4.33
N ARG A 72 12.44 14.43 -5.63
CA ARG A 72 11.20 14.45 -6.43
C ARG A 72 10.49 13.09 -6.57
N ARG A 73 11.15 11.99 -6.18
CA ARG A 73 10.58 10.64 -6.22
C ARG A 73 9.77 10.33 -4.96
N ALA A 74 9.90 11.11 -3.88
CA ALA A 74 9.13 10.92 -2.66
C ALA A 74 7.62 11.14 -2.90
N GLY A 75 6.78 10.38 -2.20
CA GLY A 75 5.33 10.46 -2.34
C GLY A 75 4.81 9.90 -3.66
N SER A 76 5.54 8.97 -4.29
CA SER A 76 5.11 8.32 -5.54
C SER A 76 4.97 6.81 -5.40
N ALA A 77 4.09 6.23 -6.21
CA ALA A 77 3.98 4.78 -6.32
C ALA A 77 5.13 4.21 -7.17
N ARG A 78 5.65 3.04 -6.76
CA ARG A 78 6.78 2.37 -7.41
C ARG A 78 6.55 0.87 -7.50
N SER A 79 7.02 0.30 -8.60
CA SER A 79 7.19 -1.14 -8.71
C SER A 79 8.33 -1.62 -7.80
N GLU A 80 8.32 -2.91 -7.47
CA GLU A 80 9.40 -3.52 -6.67
C GLU A 80 10.76 -3.44 -7.37
N LYS A 81 10.76 -3.43 -8.71
CA LYS A 81 11.96 -3.21 -9.52
C LYS A 81 12.54 -1.81 -9.31
N GLU A 82 11.71 -0.76 -9.43
CA GLU A 82 12.16 0.63 -9.20
C GLU A 82 12.65 0.85 -7.77
N ILE A 83 12.00 0.23 -6.77
CA ILE A 83 12.45 0.30 -5.38
C ILE A 83 13.84 -0.35 -5.24
N ALA A 84 14.06 -1.51 -5.87
CA ALA A 84 15.36 -2.17 -5.85
C ALA A 84 16.46 -1.34 -6.55
N GLU A 85 16.11 -0.61 -7.63
CA GLU A 85 17.02 0.33 -8.31
C GLU A 85 17.42 1.48 -7.39
N PHE A 86 16.47 2.11 -6.69
CA PHE A 86 16.78 3.18 -5.72
C PHE A 86 17.65 2.68 -4.57
N VAL A 87 17.41 1.46 -4.11
CA VAL A 87 18.25 0.83 -3.08
C VAL A 87 19.67 0.54 -3.62
N ALA A 88 19.80 0.16 -4.89
CA ALA A 88 21.11 -0.05 -5.52
C ALA A 88 21.90 1.26 -5.73
N GLU A 89 21.21 2.41 -5.80
CA GLU A 89 21.82 3.76 -5.72
C GLU A 89 22.37 4.07 -4.30
N GLY A 90 22.18 3.19 -3.33
CA GLY A 90 22.58 3.39 -1.93
C GLY A 90 21.55 4.16 -1.10
N LEU A 91 20.33 4.35 -1.61
CA LEU A 91 19.28 5.05 -0.90
C LEU A 91 18.58 4.12 0.11
N GLU A 92 18.32 4.66 1.29
CA GLU A 92 17.49 4.03 2.31
C GLU A 92 16.24 4.89 2.54
N PHE A 93 15.06 4.31 2.40
CA PHE A 93 13.80 5.06 2.42
C PHE A 93 12.62 4.20 2.88
N THR A 94 11.54 4.86 3.28
CA THR A 94 10.32 4.19 3.77
C THR A 94 9.44 3.76 2.60
N VAL A 95 8.90 2.56 2.68
CA VAL A 95 7.94 1.99 1.73
C VAL A 95 6.65 1.65 2.46
N HIS A 96 5.54 2.19 1.97
CA HIS A 96 4.20 1.86 2.43
C HIS A 96 3.54 0.92 1.42
N THR A 97 3.17 -0.29 1.85
CA THR A 97 2.35 -1.20 1.03
C THR A 97 0.89 -0.97 1.33
N VAL A 98 0.10 -0.58 0.34
CA VAL A 98 -1.33 -0.29 0.46
C VAL A 98 -2.11 -1.27 -0.40
N GLU A 99 -3.12 -1.94 0.15
CA GLU A 99 -4.09 -2.68 -0.66
C GLU A 99 -5.16 -1.73 -1.20
N VAL A 100 -5.57 -1.92 -2.45
CA VAL A 100 -6.52 -1.06 -3.15
C VAL A 100 -7.48 -1.92 -3.97
N CYS A 101 -8.77 -1.68 -3.85
CA CYS A 101 -9.79 -2.25 -4.72
C CYS A 101 -10.14 -1.25 -5.82
N ILE A 102 -9.81 -1.59 -7.07
CA ILE A 102 -10.16 -0.74 -8.21
C ILE A 102 -11.67 -0.68 -8.44
N ALA A 103 -12.41 -1.73 -8.05
CA ALA A 103 -13.85 -1.84 -8.26
C ALA A 103 -14.67 -0.99 -7.29
N CYS A 104 -14.50 -1.19 -5.97
CA CYS A 104 -15.33 -0.52 -4.96
C CYS A 104 -14.62 0.62 -4.22
N ARG A 105 -13.34 0.90 -4.52
CA ARG A 105 -12.52 1.93 -3.87
C ARG A 105 -12.16 1.68 -2.40
N TRP A 106 -12.27 0.46 -1.91
CA TRP A 106 -11.63 0.08 -0.64
C TRP A 106 -10.12 0.31 -0.73
N ASN A 107 -9.50 0.85 0.32
CA ASN A 107 -8.05 0.76 0.49
C ASN A 107 -7.68 0.62 1.97
N HIS A 108 -6.49 0.08 2.24
CA HIS A 108 -5.93 0.03 3.59
C HIS A 108 -4.41 -0.09 3.55
N LEU A 109 -3.70 0.64 4.42
CA LEU A 109 -2.25 0.47 4.61
C LEU A 109 -1.99 -0.90 5.24
N LEU A 110 -1.16 -1.74 4.63
CA LEU A 110 -0.81 -3.07 5.14
C LEU A 110 0.49 -3.06 5.93
N THR A 111 1.53 -2.40 5.38
CA THR A 111 2.85 -2.35 6.01
C THR A 111 3.51 -1.01 5.80
N SER A 112 4.31 -0.61 6.78
CA SER A 112 5.32 0.45 6.66
C SER A 112 6.67 -0.16 7.02
N GLU A 113 7.65 -0.07 6.12
CA GLU A 113 8.95 -0.70 6.29
C GLU A 113 10.04 0.09 5.57
N VAL A 114 11.28 0.02 6.06
CA VAL A 114 12.42 0.72 5.46
C VAL A 114 13.12 -0.21 4.48
N ALA A 115 13.15 0.17 3.20
CA ALA A 115 13.91 -0.51 2.15
C ALA A 115 15.38 -0.09 2.23
N TYR A 116 16.29 -1.07 2.19
CA TYR A 116 17.73 -0.83 2.27
C TYR A 116 18.56 -1.88 1.51
N GLY A 117 19.82 -1.53 1.24
CA GLY A 117 20.80 -2.42 0.60
C GLY A 117 21.32 -3.45 1.60
N LYS A 118 21.21 -4.74 1.28
CA LYS A 118 21.83 -5.79 2.08
C LYS A 118 23.30 -5.86 1.69
N CYS A 119 24.20 -5.59 2.64
CA CYS A 119 25.63 -5.82 2.48
C CYS A 119 25.93 -7.30 2.18
#